data_AF-A0A2V7YLW7-F1
#
_entry.id   AF-A0A2V7YLW7-F1
#
_cell.length_a   1.000
_cell.length_b   1.000
_cell.length_c   1.000
_cell.angle_alpha   90.00
_cell.angle_beta   90.00
_cell.angle_gamma   90.00
#
_symmetry.space_group_name_H-M   'P 1'
#
loop_
_entity.id
_entity.type
_entity.pdbx_description
1 polymer ?
#
loop_
_entity_poly.entity_id
_entity_poly.type
_entity_poly.pdbx_seq_one_letter_code
_entity_poly.pdbx_strand_id
1 'polypeptide(L)'
;MRVQLVIPTLLTLILITAPGRALEKPRLLADIVPGGAPDAQLSSPGDFIPVGGRLLFSSLGSRNGDEGILWSTDGTAAGTEMVSSSLCPGECTGIRTVGTVGNVALLAPRADFTSFRLWRSDGTPAGTYPLTGRLDVISNGVQIAPGFLLFAACDDAAGCELWRSDGTPQGTGIVKDIYPGPFGSYPRHLTVWRGRLYFLAESYPQSGLWSTDGTAAGTRFVAPSTADLDREENVLVATPSRLFFTSLEDTDQLWTSDGTPGGTRRLTDFPGTADLHPTPPWKLGDRWVFAAQTGGPSTDQILWTAGPGFTKPAPLTGCRGGCPDVLSLLGPVPGASP
;
A
#
# COMPACT_ATOMS: atom_id res chain seq x y z
N MET A 1 -18.85 -35.91 27.52
CA MET A 1 -17.53 -35.63 26.93
C MET A 1 -17.78 -35.02 25.56
N ARG A 2 -17.75 -33.69 25.45
CA ARG A 2 -18.18 -32.98 24.24
C ARG A 2 -17.02 -32.93 23.25
N VAL A 3 -17.23 -33.57 22.10
CA VAL A 3 -16.51 -33.31 20.85
C VAL A 3 -16.91 -31.90 20.40
N GLN A 4 -15.93 -31.05 20.10
CA GLN A 4 -16.18 -29.84 19.32
C GLN A 4 -15.19 -29.78 18.18
N LEU A 5 -15.74 -29.98 16.98
CA LEU A 5 -15.15 -29.89 15.67
C LEU A 5 -15.72 -28.61 15.02
N VAL A 6 -14.99 -28.03 14.04
CA VAL A 6 -15.45 -27.01 13.05
C VAL A 6 -15.39 -25.56 13.59
N ILE A 7 -14.66 -24.62 12.97
CA ILE A 7 -14.75 -24.21 11.56
C ILE A 7 -13.38 -24.11 10.86
N PRO A 8 -13.19 -24.79 9.71
CA PRO A 8 -12.07 -24.59 8.81
C PRO A 8 -12.38 -23.43 7.85
N THR A 9 -11.56 -22.41 7.83
CA THR A 9 -11.51 -21.50 6.68
C THR A 9 -10.40 -21.99 5.76
N LEU A 10 -10.80 -22.70 4.72
CA LEU A 10 -9.95 -23.13 3.62
C LEU A 10 -9.30 -21.88 2.97
N LEU A 11 -8.02 -21.61 3.26
CA LEU A 11 -7.22 -20.78 2.37
C LEU A 11 -6.75 -21.69 1.23
N THR A 12 -7.48 -21.68 0.11
CA THR A 12 -7.01 -22.34 -1.11
C THR A 12 -5.97 -21.42 -1.74
N LEU A 13 -4.71 -21.60 -1.32
CA LEU A 13 -3.57 -20.92 -1.95
C LEU A 13 -3.36 -21.53 -3.34
N ILE A 14 -3.85 -20.86 -4.39
CA ILE A 14 -3.50 -21.20 -5.77
C ILE A 14 -2.06 -20.76 -6.00
N LEU A 15 -1.10 -21.60 -5.61
CA LEU A 15 0.25 -21.54 -6.12
C LEU A 15 0.21 -22.11 -7.55
N ILE A 16 0.43 -21.25 -8.54
CA ILE A 16 0.67 -21.65 -9.92
C ILE A 16 1.96 -22.48 -9.91
N THR A 17 1.79 -23.80 -9.87
CA THR A 17 2.89 -24.75 -9.85
C THR A 17 3.56 -24.79 -11.21
N ALA A 18 4.90 -24.77 -11.21
CA ALA A 18 5.65 -25.36 -12.30
C ALA A 18 5.13 -26.81 -12.49
N PRO A 19 4.72 -27.22 -13.70
CA PRO A 19 4.11 -28.52 -13.90
C PRO A 19 5.08 -29.64 -13.53
N GLY A 20 4.70 -30.51 -12.58
CA GLY A 20 5.42 -31.77 -12.29
C GLY A 20 5.79 -32.05 -10.83
N ARG A 21 5.55 -31.15 -9.86
CA ARG A 21 5.70 -31.48 -8.44
C ARG A 21 4.34 -31.71 -7.80
N ALA A 22 4.11 -32.94 -7.32
CA ALA A 22 2.97 -33.22 -6.45
C ALA A 22 3.01 -32.27 -5.24
N LEU A 23 1.86 -31.70 -4.89
CA LEU A 23 1.74 -30.91 -3.67
C LEU A 23 2.05 -31.83 -2.48
N GLU A 24 3.17 -31.60 -1.82
CA GLU A 24 3.47 -32.30 -0.58
C GLU A 24 2.39 -31.97 0.46
N LYS A 25 1.97 -32.97 1.23
CA LYS A 25 1.03 -32.74 2.33
C LYS A 25 1.64 -31.71 3.29
N PRO A 26 0.87 -30.70 3.75
CA PRO A 26 1.35 -29.77 4.76
C PRO A 26 1.92 -30.52 5.96
N ARG A 27 3.12 -30.14 6.38
CA ARG A 27 3.80 -30.69 7.55
C ARG A 27 4.34 -29.55 8.41
N LEU A 28 4.42 -29.76 9.71
CA LEU A 28 5.13 -28.85 10.61
C LEU A 28 6.58 -28.75 10.15
N LEU A 29 7.04 -27.52 9.89
CA LEU A 29 8.42 -27.26 9.49
C LEU A 29 9.35 -27.21 10.71
N ALA A 30 9.03 -26.35 11.67
CA ALA A 30 9.76 -26.16 12.91
C ALA A 30 8.78 -25.74 14.02
N ASP A 31 9.05 -26.18 15.25
CA ASP A 31 8.38 -25.65 16.44
C ASP A 31 9.19 -24.48 16.97
N ILE A 32 8.65 -23.27 16.82
CA ILE A 32 9.30 -22.02 17.26
C ILE A 32 8.95 -21.65 18.70
N VAL A 33 8.09 -22.43 19.37
CA VAL A 33 7.78 -22.33 20.81
C VAL A 33 7.94 -23.70 21.48
N PRO A 34 9.17 -24.27 21.49
CA PRO A 34 9.38 -25.64 21.94
C PRO A 34 9.07 -25.81 23.43
N GLY A 35 8.27 -26.84 23.76
CA GLY A 35 8.02 -27.26 25.14
C GLY A 35 6.88 -26.53 25.86
N GLY A 36 5.96 -25.92 25.12
CA GLY A 36 4.81 -25.24 25.71
C GLY A 36 3.95 -26.14 26.61
N ALA A 37 3.74 -25.70 27.86
CA ALA A 37 2.67 -26.21 28.71
C ALA A 37 1.29 -26.05 28.00
N PRO A 38 0.20 -26.71 28.46
CA PRO A 38 -1.12 -26.61 27.82
C PRO A 38 -1.68 -25.18 27.71
N ASP A 39 -1.11 -24.25 28.48
CA ASP A 39 -1.38 -22.81 28.56
C ASP A 39 -0.27 -21.94 27.97
N ALA A 40 0.74 -22.53 27.33
CA ALA A 40 1.80 -21.79 26.66
C ALA A 40 1.26 -20.93 25.50
N GLN A 41 1.89 -19.78 25.31
CA GLN A 41 1.49 -18.82 24.31
C GLN A 41 1.60 -19.43 22.90
N LEU A 42 0.51 -19.32 22.13
CA LEU A 42 0.50 -19.75 20.74
C LEU A 42 1.26 -18.72 19.89
N SER A 43 2.14 -19.19 19.01
CA SER A 43 2.73 -18.37 17.96
C SER A 43 1.80 -18.30 16.76
N SER A 44 1.59 -17.11 16.20
CA SER A 44 0.93 -16.91 14.91
C SER A 44 1.92 -16.29 13.91
N PRO A 45 2.72 -17.10 13.19
CA PRO A 45 3.57 -16.62 12.11
C PRO A 45 2.76 -15.90 11.04
N GLY A 46 3.17 -14.68 10.68
CA GLY A 46 2.52 -13.85 9.69
C GLY A 46 3.53 -13.04 8.88
N ASP A 47 3.05 -12.32 7.86
CA ASP A 47 3.85 -11.39 7.06
C ASP A 47 5.14 -12.02 6.51
N PHE A 48 5.00 -13.05 5.67
CA PHE A 48 6.15 -13.73 5.06
C PHE A 48 6.79 -12.88 3.96
N ILE A 49 8.06 -12.50 4.16
CA ILE A 49 8.81 -11.63 3.26
C ILE A 49 9.98 -12.41 2.64
N PRO A 50 10.03 -12.58 1.31
CA PRO A 50 11.16 -13.23 0.66
C PRO A 50 12.39 -12.33 0.64
N VAL A 51 13.52 -12.83 1.15
CA VAL A 51 14.78 -12.09 1.24
C VAL A 51 15.96 -13.05 1.06
N GLY A 52 16.78 -12.84 0.03
CA GLY A 52 18.06 -13.57 -0.12
C GLY A 52 17.93 -15.10 -0.15
N GLY A 53 16.83 -15.64 -0.67
CA GLY A 53 16.55 -17.09 -0.69
C GLY A 53 15.96 -17.65 0.61
N ARG A 54 15.68 -16.79 1.59
CA ARG A 54 15.00 -17.11 2.86
C ARG A 54 13.62 -16.44 2.90
N LEU A 55 12.79 -16.86 3.84
CA LEU A 55 11.58 -16.17 4.24
C LEU A 55 11.81 -15.56 5.61
N LEU A 56 11.61 -14.25 5.74
CA LEU A 56 11.40 -13.60 7.03
C LEU A 56 9.93 -13.65 7.40
N PHE A 57 9.64 -13.73 8.68
CA PHE A 57 8.29 -13.63 9.20
C PHE A 57 8.32 -13.14 10.64
N SER A 58 7.25 -12.46 11.04
CA SER A 58 7.03 -12.11 12.44
C SER A 58 6.19 -13.18 13.11
N SER A 59 6.38 -13.38 14.41
CA SER A 59 5.47 -14.21 15.21
C SER A 59 4.60 -13.30 16.09
N LEU A 60 3.29 -13.31 15.88
CA LEU A 60 2.34 -12.63 16.78
C LEU A 60 2.06 -13.57 17.96
N GLY A 61 2.62 -13.29 19.13
CA GLY A 61 2.25 -13.97 20.38
C GLY A 61 1.07 -13.23 21.02
N SER A 62 0.00 -13.95 21.38
CA SER A 62 -1.25 -13.29 21.81
C SER A 62 -1.21 -12.72 23.23
N ARG A 63 -1.82 -11.52 23.33
CA ARG A 63 -2.34 -10.74 24.47
C ARG A 63 -1.56 -9.52 24.94
N ASN A 64 -0.22 -9.46 24.96
CA ASN A 64 0.52 -8.24 25.36
C ASN A 64 2.01 -8.23 24.89
N GLY A 65 2.32 -8.14 23.59
CA GLY A 65 3.62 -7.56 23.17
C GLY A 65 4.72 -8.45 22.57
N ASP A 66 4.44 -9.65 22.04
CA ASP A 66 5.42 -10.43 21.27
C ASP A 66 5.49 -10.03 19.78
N GLU A 67 4.80 -8.95 19.38
CA GLU A 67 4.63 -8.50 17.98
C GLU A 67 5.90 -7.90 17.34
N GLY A 68 7.06 -8.05 18.01
CA GLY A 68 8.37 -7.56 17.60
C GLY A 68 9.41 -8.63 17.27
N ILE A 69 9.10 -9.91 17.47
CA ILE A 69 10.04 -11.01 17.23
C ILE A 69 10.10 -11.30 15.73
N LEU A 70 11.31 -11.30 15.19
CA LEU A 70 11.58 -11.56 13.78
C LEU A 70 12.29 -12.90 13.64
N TRP A 71 11.79 -13.74 12.76
CA TRP A 71 12.35 -15.05 12.43
C TRP A 71 12.73 -15.12 10.96
N SER A 72 13.60 -16.07 10.62
CA SER A 72 13.92 -16.40 9.25
C SER A 72 14.00 -17.92 9.03
N THR A 73 13.62 -18.38 7.85
CA THR A 73 13.71 -19.79 7.46
C THR A 73 14.18 -19.96 6.02
N ASP A 74 14.97 -21.00 5.75
CA ASP A 74 15.28 -21.49 4.39
C ASP A 74 14.35 -22.61 3.92
N GLY A 75 13.29 -22.92 4.69
CA GLY A 75 12.40 -24.04 4.44
C GLY A 75 12.85 -25.36 5.07
N THR A 76 13.86 -25.34 5.94
CA THR A 76 14.26 -26.48 6.79
C THR A 76 14.09 -26.17 8.28
N ALA A 77 13.90 -27.22 9.09
CA ALA A 77 13.81 -27.06 10.56
C ALA A 77 15.10 -26.45 11.15
N ALA A 78 16.26 -26.94 10.69
CA ALA A 78 17.57 -26.46 11.15
C ALA A 78 17.88 -25.03 10.69
N GLY A 79 17.39 -24.63 9.52
CA GLY A 79 17.54 -23.29 8.99
C GLY A 79 16.44 -22.32 9.42
N THR A 80 15.55 -22.71 10.34
CA THR A 80 14.54 -21.82 10.94
C THR A 80 15.09 -21.27 12.25
N GLU A 81 15.35 -19.96 12.30
CA GLU A 81 16.06 -19.32 13.42
C GLU A 81 15.48 -17.94 13.75
N MET A 82 15.60 -17.54 15.02
CA MET A 82 15.23 -16.21 15.47
C MET A 82 16.29 -15.22 15.00
N VAL A 83 15.87 -14.21 14.27
CA VAL A 83 16.72 -13.13 13.75
C VAL A 83 16.84 -12.00 14.77
N SER A 84 15.73 -11.65 15.40
CA SER A 84 15.69 -10.66 16.47
C SER A 84 14.61 -11.01 17.48
N SER A 85 14.92 -10.87 18.77
CA SER A 85 13.96 -11.03 19.86
C SER A 85 13.06 -9.81 20.04
N SER A 86 13.41 -8.65 19.48
CA SER A 86 12.54 -7.48 19.37
C SER A 86 13.13 -6.45 18.42
N LEU A 87 12.31 -5.85 17.55
CA LEU A 87 12.68 -4.66 16.78
C LEU A 87 12.31 -3.34 17.48
N CYS A 88 11.58 -3.38 18.59
CA CYS A 88 11.19 -2.18 19.35
C CYS A 88 11.91 -2.12 20.72
N PRO A 89 12.28 -0.91 21.18
CA PRO A 89 12.75 -0.68 22.55
C PRO A 89 11.64 -0.73 23.62
N GLY A 90 10.36 -0.74 23.21
CA GLY A 90 9.17 -0.83 24.09
C GLY A 90 8.18 -1.88 23.61
N GLU A 91 6.91 -1.79 24.04
CA GLU A 91 5.86 -2.72 23.60
C GLU A 91 5.59 -2.57 22.10
N CYS A 92 6.05 -3.55 21.31
CA CYS A 92 5.73 -3.60 19.89
C CYS A 92 4.23 -3.87 19.70
N THR A 93 3.63 -3.12 18.80
CA THR A 93 2.25 -3.27 18.31
C THR A 93 2.20 -3.84 16.88
N GLY A 94 3.36 -4.27 16.35
CA GLY A 94 3.49 -4.91 15.05
C GLY A 94 4.70 -4.44 14.25
N ILE A 95 4.95 -5.12 13.14
CA ILE A 95 6.02 -4.78 12.19
C ILE A 95 5.38 -4.50 10.84
N ARG A 96 5.37 -3.23 10.40
CA ARG A 96 4.96 -2.91 9.03
C ARG A 96 6.06 -3.34 8.07
N THR A 97 5.73 -4.20 7.11
CA THR A 97 6.59 -4.43 5.96
C THR A 97 6.50 -3.25 5.01
N VAL A 98 7.59 -2.49 4.86
CA VAL A 98 7.66 -1.40 3.87
C VAL A 98 7.83 -2.00 2.48
N GLY A 99 8.66 -3.03 2.34
CA GLY A 99 8.87 -3.76 1.09
C GLY A 99 10.25 -4.40 1.04
N THR A 100 10.63 -4.93 -0.11
CA THR A 100 11.97 -5.47 -0.35
C THR A 100 12.74 -4.67 -1.40
N VAL A 101 14.04 -4.51 -1.19
CA VAL A 101 14.96 -3.88 -2.15
C VAL A 101 16.22 -4.75 -2.25
N GLY A 102 16.48 -5.27 -3.45
CA GLY A 102 17.49 -6.31 -3.62
C GLY A 102 17.20 -7.52 -2.73
N ASN A 103 18.18 -7.90 -1.90
CA ASN A 103 18.09 -9.01 -0.95
C ASN A 103 17.90 -8.52 0.49
N VAL A 104 17.22 -7.38 0.70
CA VAL A 104 16.85 -6.92 2.05
C VAL A 104 15.38 -6.56 2.13
N ALA A 105 14.78 -6.82 3.29
CA ALA A 105 13.49 -6.27 3.69
C ALA A 105 13.70 -4.94 4.42
N LEU A 106 12.82 -3.99 4.14
CA LEU A 106 12.63 -2.78 4.91
C LEU A 106 11.42 -2.93 5.81
N LEU A 107 11.63 -2.72 7.11
CA LEU A 107 10.66 -2.95 8.17
C LEU A 107 10.47 -1.67 8.97
N ALA A 108 9.23 -1.36 9.33
CA ALA A 108 8.89 -0.25 10.20
C ALA A 108 8.15 -0.80 11.42
N PRO A 109 8.89 -1.25 12.47
CA PRO A 109 8.27 -1.65 13.73
C PRO A 109 7.46 -0.49 14.31
N ARG A 110 6.28 -0.82 14.81
CA ARG A 110 5.38 0.09 15.50
C ARG A 110 5.44 -0.26 16.98
N ALA A 111 5.71 0.74 17.81
CA ALA A 111 5.54 0.65 19.25
C ALA A 111 4.73 1.88 19.69
N ASP A 112 4.81 2.25 20.97
CA ASP A 112 4.46 3.61 21.39
C ASP A 112 5.19 4.67 20.53
N PHE A 113 4.63 5.88 20.48
CA PHE A 113 4.99 6.97 19.56
C PHE A 113 6.46 7.44 19.61
N THR A 114 7.34 6.76 20.34
CA THR A 114 8.73 7.12 20.58
C THR A 114 9.75 6.33 19.74
N SER A 115 9.36 5.20 19.16
CA SER A 115 10.32 4.22 18.60
C SER A 115 10.39 4.12 17.07
N PHE A 116 9.70 5.00 16.34
CA PHE A 116 9.62 4.93 14.89
C PHE A 116 11.00 4.95 14.24
N ARG A 117 11.40 3.87 13.58
CA ARG A 117 12.65 3.79 12.80
C ARG A 117 12.39 2.91 11.60
N LEU A 118 13.06 3.22 10.50
CA LEU A 118 13.20 2.28 9.41
C LEU A 118 14.30 1.28 9.77
N TRP A 119 13.98 0.00 9.74
CA TRP A 119 14.90 -1.11 9.91
C TRP A 119 15.15 -1.78 8.57
N ARG A 120 16.33 -2.38 8.45
CA ARG A 120 16.62 -3.33 7.38
C ARG A 120 16.82 -4.73 7.97
N SER A 121 16.53 -5.76 7.19
CA SER A 121 16.90 -7.16 7.48
C SER A 121 17.26 -7.93 6.21
N ASP A 122 18.35 -8.68 6.22
CA ASP A 122 18.69 -9.67 5.18
C ASP A 122 18.29 -11.11 5.54
N GLY A 123 17.58 -11.30 6.66
CA GLY A 123 17.25 -12.63 7.19
C GLY A 123 18.24 -13.18 8.21
N THR A 124 19.30 -12.44 8.55
CA THR A 124 20.27 -12.81 9.59
C THR A 124 20.29 -11.82 10.75
N PRO A 125 20.69 -12.23 11.97
CA PRO A 125 20.84 -11.29 13.10
C PRO A 125 21.79 -10.12 12.79
N ALA A 126 22.94 -10.39 12.16
CA ALA A 126 23.92 -9.35 11.84
C ALA A 126 23.42 -8.39 10.73
N GLY A 127 22.62 -8.90 9.80
CA GLY A 127 22.01 -8.12 8.75
C GLY A 127 20.70 -7.45 9.15
N THR A 128 20.35 -7.44 10.44
CA THR A 128 19.13 -6.80 10.97
C THR A 128 19.50 -5.66 11.91
N TYR A 129 19.27 -4.41 11.48
CA TYR A 129 19.60 -3.22 12.28
C TYR A 129 18.75 -2.00 11.88
N PRO A 130 18.62 -0.98 12.75
CA PRO A 130 17.96 0.27 12.38
C PRO A 130 18.78 1.00 11.31
N LEU A 131 18.11 1.36 10.22
CA LEU A 131 18.69 2.08 9.09
C LEU A 131 18.73 3.59 9.33
N THR A 132 17.79 4.09 10.13
CA THR A 132 17.60 5.52 10.41
C THR A 132 17.54 5.80 11.90
N GLY A 133 17.63 7.10 12.24
CA GLY A 133 17.07 7.64 13.49
C GLY A 133 15.53 7.60 13.47
N ARG A 134 14.90 8.52 14.22
CA ARG A 134 13.44 8.62 14.28
C ARG A 134 12.87 8.85 12.87
N LEU A 135 12.04 7.93 12.39
CA LEU A 135 11.35 8.01 11.10
C LEU A 135 10.06 7.19 11.16
N ASP A 136 8.91 7.88 11.10
CA ASP A 136 7.59 7.26 11.06
C ASP A 136 7.17 6.95 9.63
N VAL A 137 7.14 5.67 9.26
CA VAL A 137 6.75 5.22 7.93
C VAL A 137 5.23 5.04 7.86
N ILE A 138 4.60 5.85 7.03
CA ILE A 138 3.14 5.96 6.93
C ILE A 138 2.57 5.28 5.68
N SER A 139 3.42 4.88 4.72
CA SER A 139 3.00 4.10 3.54
C SER A 139 3.82 2.82 3.35
N ASN A 140 3.28 1.89 2.57
CA ASN A 140 4.10 0.83 1.99
C ASN A 140 5.00 1.43 0.88
N GLY A 141 6.08 0.73 0.57
CA GLY A 141 7.04 1.11 -0.44
C GLY A 141 6.63 0.67 -1.84
N VAL A 142 6.97 1.51 -2.82
CA VAL A 142 6.78 1.24 -4.25
C VAL A 142 8.11 1.35 -4.99
N GLN A 143 8.26 0.59 -6.07
CA GLN A 143 9.44 0.65 -6.94
C GLN A 143 9.03 1.13 -8.33
N ILE A 144 9.75 2.12 -8.84
CA ILE A 144 9.67 2.55 -10.25
C ILE A 144 10.71 1.84 -11.12
N ALA A 145 11.80 1.37 -10.50
CA ALA A 145 12.90 0.63 -11.07
C ALA A 145 13.63 -0.14 -9.95
N PRO A 146 14.44 -1.18 -10.26
CA PRO A 146 15.27 -1.85 -9.27
C PRO A 146 16.22 -0.86 -8.57
N GLY A 147 16.47 -1.09 -7.28
CA GLY A 147 17.50 -0.40 -6.51
C GLY A 147 16.98 0.52 -5.42
N PHE A 148 15.77 1.08 -5.53
CA PHE A 148 15.18 1.89 -4.47
C PHE A 148 13.71 1.57 -4.26
N LEU A 149 13.29 1.51 -2.99
CA LEU A 149 11.90 1.69 -2.58
C LEU A 149 11.64 3.16 -2.32
N LEU A 150 10.48 3.65 -2.75
CA LEU A 150 9.95 4.98 -2.44
C LEU A 150 8.74 4.83 -1.53
N PHE A 151 8.65 5.61 -0.47
CA PHE A 151 7.57 5.54 0.53
C PHE A 151 7.40 6.90 1.21
N ALA A 152 6.21 7.16 1.77
CA ALA A 152 5.96 8.33 2.58
C ALA A 152 6.40 8.06 4.02
N ALA A 153 7.15 9.00 4.61
CA ALA A 153 7.58 8.92 5.99
C ALA A 153 7.83 10.31 6.60
N CYS A 154 7.75 10.39 7.92
CA CYS A 154 7.83 11.63 8.69
C CYS A 154 8.99 11.62 9.67
N ASP A 155 9.76 12.71 9.70
CA ASP A 155 10.71 12.98 10.77
C ASP A 155 10.45 14.35 11.42
N ASP A 156 11.15 14.64 12.50
CA ASP A 156 10.93 15.89 13.26
C ASP A 156 11.50 17.12 12.54
N ALA A 157 12.32 16.95 11.50
CA ALA A 157 13.04 18.04 10.83
C ALA A 157 12.32 18.54 9.57
N ALA A 158 11.85 17.62 8.74
CA ALA A 158 11.22 17.89 7.45
C ALA A 158 9.72 17.55 7.42
N GLY A 159 9.16 17.06 8.53
CA GLY A 159 7.79 16.58 8.54
C GLY A 159 7.62 15.37 7.61
N CYS A 160 6.41 15.17 7.11
CA CYS A 160 6.07 14.04 6.25
C CYS A 160 6.44 14.31 4.79
N GLU A 161 7.39 13.57 4.25
CA GLU A 161 7.90 13.75 2.89
C GLU A 161 7.98 12.42 2.13
N LEU A 162 8.35 12.48 0.84
CA LEU A 162 8.62 11.29 0.05
C LEU A 162 10.07 10.87 0.30
N TRP A 163 10.25 9.68 0.85
CA TRP A 163 11.55 9.07 1.12
C TRP A 163 11.88 7.99 0.11
N ARG A 164 13.17 7.69 0.00
CA ARG A 164 13.68 6.51 -0.70
C ARG A 164 14.71 5.76 0.13
N SER A 165 14.88 4.48 -0.15
CA SER A 165 15.95 3.65 0.42
C SER A 165 16.37 2.53 -0.53
N ASP A 166 17.67 2.30 -0.64
CA ASP A 166 18.27 1.12 -1.28
C ASP A 166 18.62 0.00 -0.29
N GLY A 167 18.22 0.16 0.98
CA GLY A 167 18.59 -0.75 2.06
C GLY A 167 19.89 -0.37 2.78
N THR A 168 20.56 0.72 2.40
CA THR A 168 21.77 1.22 3.07
C THR A 168 21.51 2.56 3.77
N PRO A 169 22.27 2.90 4.82
CA PRO A 169 22.17 4.23 5.44
C PRO A 169 22.40 5.37 4.45
N GLN A 170 23.36 5.22 3.53
CA GLN A 170 23.74 6.25 2.56
C GLN A 170 22.69 6.45 1.46
N GLY A 171 22.01 5.38 1.05
CA GLY A 171 20.93 5.45 0.06
C GLY A 171 19.56 5.75 0.68
N THR A 172 19.46 5.95 1.99
CA THR A 172 18.20 6.27 2.67
C THR A 172 18.08 7.77 2.90
N GLY A 173 17.02 8.38 2.40
CA GLY A 173 16.78 9.82 2.57
C GLY A 173 15.57 10.34 1.82
N ILE A 174 15.24 11.60 2.08
CA ILE A 174 14.20 12.34 1.38
C ILE A 174 14.55 12.42 -0.12
N VAL A 175 13.57 12.15 -0.99
CA VAL A 175 13.70 12.30 -2.44
C VAL A 175 13.81 13.77 -2.81
N LYS A 176 12.90 14.58 -2.27
CA LYS A 176 12.87 16.05 -2.35
C LYS A 176 12.06 16.57 -1.17
N ASP A 177 12.56 17.61 -0.52
CA ASP A 177 11.79 18.39 0.46
C ASP A 177 10.79 19.26 -0.32
N ILE A 178 9.55 18.76 -0.46
CA ILE A 178 8.50 19.40 -1.28
C ILE A 178 7.90 20.57 -0.51
N TYR A 179 7.67 20.41 0.79
CA TYR A 179 7.18 21.47 1.64
C TYR A 179 8.12 21.68 2.84
N PRO A 180 9.10 22.60 2.70
CA PRO A 180 10.12 22.82 3.71
C PRO A 180 9.56 23.20 5.08
N GLY A 181 10.03 22.49 6.10
CA GLY A 181 9.70 22.71 7.50
C GLY A 181 9.05 21.48 8.13
N PRO A 182 8.68 21.57 9.42
CA PRO A 182 8.23 20.41 10.20
C PRO A 182 6.82 19.90 9.82
N PHE A 183 6.11 20.61 8.95
CA PHE A 183 4.80 20.17 8.47
C PHE A 183 4.94 19.12 7.36
N GLY A 184 5.86 19.32 6.41
CA GLY A 184 6.03 18.43 5.26
C GLY A 184 4.85 18.45 4.28
N SER A 185 4.98 17.65 3.23
CA SER A 185 4.07 17.57 2.08
C SER A 185 3.03 16.45 2.13
N TYR A 186 3.07 15.57 3.14
CA TYR A 186 2.17 14.41 3.29
C TYR A 186 1.88 13.65 1.97
N PRO A 187 2.88 13.01 1.33
CA PRO A 187 2.65 12.28 0.09
C PRO A 187 1.67 11.11 0.25
N ARG A 188 0.65 11.07 -0.59
CA ARG A 188 -0.42 10.05 -0.55
C ARG A 188 -0.67 9.43 -1.92
N HIS A 189 -1.31 8.27 -1.93
CA HIS A 189 -1.72 7.51 -3.12
C HIS A 189 -0.59 7.23 -4.11
N LEU A 190 0.56 6.76 -3.60
CA LEU A 190 1.74 6.44 -4.40
C LEU A 190 1.43 5.47 -5.55
N THR A 191 1.42 5.98 -6.78
CA THR A 191 0.97 5.26 -7.99
C THR A 191 2.07 5.23 -9.05
N VAL A 192 2.61 4.05 -9.33
CA VAL A 192 3.59 3.87 -10.40
C VAL A 192 2.90 3.84 -11.75
N TRP A 193 3.33 4.70 -12.67
CA TRP A 193 2.79 4.75 -14.02
C TRP A 193 3.87 5.18 -15.02
N ARG A 194 4.04 4.38 -16.08
CA ARG A 194 4.99 4.65 -17.19
C ARG A 194 6.42 4.99 -16.71
N GLY A 195 6.92 4.24 -15.72
CA GLY A 195 8.29 4.39 -15.21
C GLY A 195 8.50 5.60 -14.29
N ARG A 196 7.43 6.23 -13.81
CA ARG A 196 7.46 7.32 -12.83
C ARG A 196 6.51 7.03 -11.68
N LEU A 197 6.76 7.64 -10.53
CA LEU A 197 5.82 7.64 -9.41
C LEU A 197 5.00 8.92 -9.46
N TYR A 198 3.69 8.78 -9.38
CA TYR A 198 2.74 9.88 -9.23
C TYR A 198 2.08 9.79 -7.87
N PHE A 199 1.84 10.94 -7.24
CA PHE A 199 1.31 11.02 -5.88
C PHE A 199 0.66 12.38 -5.66
N LEU A 200 -0.24 12.44 -4.67
CA LEU A 200 -0.79 13.71 -4.21
C LEU A 200 0.06 14.20 -3.02
N ALA A 201 0.34 15.50 -2.98
CA ALA A 201 1.08 16.12 -1.89
C ALA A 201 0.69 17.58 -1.70
N GLU A 202 0.81 18.02 -0.46
CA GLU A 202 0.62 19.39 0.00
C GLU A 202 1.87 20.23 -0.27
N SER A 203 1.68 21.47 -0.68
CA SER A 203 2.74 22.48 -0.62
C SER A 203 2.15 23.87 -0.64
N TYR A 204 2.86 24.86 -0.12
CA TYR A 204 2.49 26.26 -0.27
C TYR A 204 3.29 26.92 -1.41
N PRO A 205 2.64 27.51 -2.44
CA PRO A 205 1.20 27.77 -2.57
C PRO A 205 0.42 26.70 -3.38
N GLN A 206 1.00 25.53 -3.70
CA GLN A 206 0.43 24.58 -4.67
C GLN A 206 0.38 23.13 -4.17
N SER A 207 -0.74 22.73 -3.56
CA SER A 207 -1.06 21.32 -3.35
C SER A 207 -1.56 20.66 -4.64
N GLY A 208 -1.27 19.38 -4.84
CA GLY A 208 -1.83 18.66 -5.98
C GLY A 208 -1.06 17.43 -6.44
N LEU A 209 -1.14 17.17 -7.75
CA LEU A 209 -0.50 16.02 -8.37
C LEU A 209 1.00 16.31 -8.59
N TRP A 210 1.84 15.43 -8.06
CA TRP A 210 3.28 15.44 -8.24
C TRP A 210 3.74 14.21 -9.01
N SER A 211 4.94 14.30 -9.60
CA SER A 211 5.60 13.15 -10.21
C SER A 211 7.09 13.12 -9.89
N THR A 212 7.67 11.93 -9.77
CA THR A 212 9.12 11.74 -9.58
C THR A 212 9.64 10.55 -10.38
N ASP A 213 10.92 10.60 -10.76
CA ASP A 213 11.73 9.46 -11.21
C ASP A 213 12.63 8.90 -10.09
N GLY A 214 12.33 9.25 -8.83
CA GLY A 214 13.11 8.86 -7.66
C GLY A 214 14.29 9.77 -7.36
N THR A 215 14.52 10.83 -8.15
CA THR A 215 15.54 11.85 -7.89
C THR A 215 14.92 13.19 -7.52
N ALA A 216 15.66 14.02 -6.76
CA ALA A 216 15.23 15.38 -6.43
C ALA A 216 14.96 16.22 -7.69
N ALA A 217 15.85 16.14 -8.68
CA ALA A 217 15.75 16.88 -9.93
C ALA A 217 14.56 16.44 -10.79
N GLY A 218 14.23 15.15 -10.77
CA GLY A 218 13.08 14.60 -11.48
C GLY A 218 11.75 14.74 -10.73
N THR A 219 11.74 15.22 -9.48
CA THR A 219 10.54 15.48 -8.70
C THR A 219 9.95 16.86 -9.02
N ARG A 220 8.76 16.85 -9.64
CA ARG A 220 8.10 18.04 -10.16
C ARG A 220 6.59 18.02 -9.92
N PHE A 221 6.05 19.22 -9.69
CA PHE A 221 4.63 19.47 -9.68
C PHE A 221 4.04 19.26 -11.08
N VAL A 222 2.89 18.62 -11.17
CA VAL A 222 2.19 18.35 -12.42
C VAL A 222 1.00 19.29 -12.56
N ALA A 223 0.12 19.35 -11.55
CA ALA A 223 -1.06 20.20 -11.60
C ALA A 223 -1.62 20.43 -10.18
N PRO A 224 -2.27 21.58 -9.94
CA PRO A 224 -2.95 21.83 -8.67
C PRO A 224 -4.14 20.89 -8.51
N SER A 225 -4.37 20.51 -7.26
CA SER A 225 -5.59 19.85 -6.81
C SER A 225 -6.06 20.63 -5.59
N THR A 226 -7.34 21.02 -5.56
CA THR A 226 -7.98 21.64 -4.39
C THR A 226 -8.39 20.56 -3.38
N ALA A 227 -7.57 19.53 -3.20
CA ALA A 227 -7.95 18.37 -2.40
C ALA A 227 -7.65 18.68 -0.94
N ASP A 228 -8.64 18.50 -0.07
CA ASP A 228 -8.38 18.13 1.32
C ASP A 228 -7.68 16.77 1.31
N LEU A 229 -6.34 16.78 1.36
CA LEU A 229 -5.51 15.58 1.23
C LEU A 229 -5.59 14.68 2.46
N ASP A 230 -6.19 15.13 3.56
CA ASP A 230 -6.34 14.35 4.78
C ASP A 230 -7.45 13.30 4.73
N ARG A 231 -8.30 13.32 3.70
CA ARG A 231 -9.38 12.35 3.55
C ARG A 231 -8.91 11.03 2.95
N GLU A 232 -9.24 9.92 3.63
CA GLU A 232 -8.95 8.54 3.20
C GLU A 232 -9.60 8.17 1.85
N GLU A 233 -10.62 8.93 1.43
CA GLU A 233 -11.42 8.73 0.22
C GLU A 233 -10.78 9.27 -1.06
N ASN A 234 -9.64 9.99 -0.95
CA ASN A 234 -8.91 10.40 -2.13
C ASN A 234 -8.40 9.18 -2.91
N VAL A 235 -8.40 9.28 -4.24
CA VAL A 235 -7.97 8.19 -5.12
C VAL A 235 -6.98 8.77 -6.12
N LEU A 236 -5.89 8.04 -6.37
CA LEU A 236 -5.07 8.22 -7.56
C LEU A 236 -4.90 6.85 -8.20
N VAL A 237 -5.36 6.72 -9.44
CA VAL A 237 -5.38 5.45 -10.16
C VAL A 237 -4.82 5.61 -11.55
N ALA A 238 -4.08 4.60 -11.97
CA ALA A 238 -3.51 4.53 -13.31
C ALA A 238 -4.30 3.55 -14.20
N THR A 239 -4.59 3.98 -15.41
CA THR A 239 -4.94 3.11 -16.54
C THR A 239 -3.72 2.99 -17.46
N PRO A 240 -3.68 2.06 -18.44
CA PRO A 240 -2.58 2.02 -19.41
C PRO A 240 -2.34 3.35 -20.16
N SER A 241 -3.38 4.19 -20.26
CA SER A 241 -3.37 5.40 -21.08
C SER A 241 -3.33 6.73 -20.31
N ARG A 242 -3.86 6.77 -19.08
CA ARG A 242 -4.07 8.00 -18.28
C ARG A 242 -4.13 7.72 -16.78
N LEU A 243 -3.85 8.74 -16.00
CA LEU A 243 -4.13 8.82 -14.56
C LEU A 243 -5.49 9.49 -14.32
N PHE A 244 -6.14 9.08 -13.23
CA PHE A 244 -7.34 9.72 -12.69
C PHE A 244 -7.17 9.92 -11.20
N PHE A 245 -7.62 11.07 -10.71
CA PHE A 245 -7.62 11.34 -9.27
C PHE A 245 -8.79 12.22 -8.85
N THR A 246 -9.15 12.12 -7.58
CA THR A 246 -10.18 12.92 -6.94
C THR A 246 -9.57 14.07 -6.16
N SER A 247 -10.33 15.15 -6.07
CA SER A 247 -10.01 16.35 -5.30
C SER A 247 -11.27 16.78 -4.58
N LEU A 248 -11.34 16.53 -3.27
CA LEU A 248 -12.54 16.80 -2.47
C LEU A 248 -12.44 18.20 -1.85
N GLU A 249 -12.97 19.21 -2.54
CA GLU A 249 -13.50 20.46 -1.94
C GLU A 249 -14.82 20.82 -2.65
N ASP A 250 -15.88 21.08 -1.86
CA ASP A 250 -17.26 21.56 -2.15
C ASP A 250 -18.05 20.96 -3.34
N THR A 251 -17.41 20.17 -4.20
CA THR A 251 -17.93 19.47 -5.37
C THR A 251 -16.97 18.29 -5.60
N ASP A 252 -17.42 17.04 -5.67
CA ASP A 252 -16.50 15.92 -5.90
C ASP A 252 -15.94 15.98 -7.33
N GLN A 253 -14.70 16.48 -7.49
CA GLN A 253 -14.10 16.71 -8.81
C GLN A 253 -13.20 15.56 -9.23
N LEU A 254 -13.53 14.95 -10.38
CA LEU A 254 -12.64 14.01 -11.07
C LEU A 254 -11.69 14.73 -12.02
N TRP A 255 -10.42 14.41 -11.87
CA TRP A 255 -9.34 14.89 -12.71
C TRP A 255 -8.80 13.77 -13.59
N THR A 256 -8.26 14.15 -14.75
CA THR A 256 -7.46 13.26 -15.58
C THR A 256 -6.11 13.88 -15.87
N SER A 257 -5.08 13.06 -15.96
CA SER A 257 -3.73 13.47 -16.33
C SER A 257 -3.10 12.49 -17.32
N ASP A 258 -2.34 13.01 -18.28
CA ASP A 258 -1.39 12.23 -19.08
C ASP A 258 0.04 12.26 -18.50
N GLY A 259 0.19 12.82 -17.30
CA GLY A 259 1.46 12.98 -16.59
C GLY A 259 2.17 14.31 -16.85
N THR A 260 1.55 15.23 -17.60
CA THR A 260 2.06 16.57 -17.89
C THR A 260 1.11 17.67 -17.42
N PRO A 261 1.60 18.91 -17.15
CA PRO A 261 0.71 20.02 -16.81
C PRO A 261 -0.34 20.30 -17.89
N GLY A 262 0.04 20.31 -19.18
CA GLY A 262 -0.88 20.62 -20.28
C GLY A 262 -1.93 19.55 -20.58
N GLY A 263 -1.64 18.28 -20.24
CA GLY A 263 -2.59 17.18 -20.38
C GLY A 263 -3.36 16.83 -19.11
N THR A 264 -3.16 17.61 -18.04
CA THR A 264 -3.91 17.49 -16.79
C THR A 264 -5.06 18.48 -16.78
N ARG A 265 -6.28 17.97 -16.59
CA ARG A 265 -7.47 18.79 -16.54
C ARG A 265 -8.57 18.13 -15.74
N ARG A 266 -9.42 18.97 -15.17
CA ARG A 266 -10.70 18.57 -14.61
C ARG A 266 -11.62 18.03 -15.70
N LEU A 267 -12.37 16.98 -15.41
CA LEU A 267 -13.25 16.35 -16.39
C LEU A 267 -14.63 17.03 -16.48
N THR A 268 -15.30 17.37 -15.35
CA THR A 268 -16.43 18.32 -15.15
C THR A 268 -17.09 18.10 -13.77
N ASP A 269 -17.96 19.01 -13.31
CA ASP A 269 -18.90 18.81 -12.18
C ASP A 269 -19.79 17.58 -12.42
N PHE A 270 -19.69 16.55 -11.59
CA PHE A 270 -20.73 15.52 -11.55
C PHE A 270 -21.99 16.12 -10.90
N PRO A 271 -23.21 15.77 -11.35
CA PRO A 271 -24.42 16.23 -10.70
C PRO A 271 -24.56 15.56 -9.33
N GLY A 272 -24.15 16.28 -8.28
CA GLY A 272 -24.21 15.85 -6.89
C GLY A 272 -22.93 15.20 -6.40
N THR A 273 -22.89 14.97 -5.09
CA THR A 273 -21.79 14.38 -4.32
C THR A 273 -21.49 12.96 -4.80
N ALA A 274 -20.84 12.85 -5.95
CA ALA A 274 -20.40 11.58 -6.48
C ALA A 274 -19.14 11.18 -5.71
N ASP A 275 -19.33 10.51 -4.56
CA ASP A 275 -18.26 9.70 -3.99
C ASP A 275 -17.85 8.72 -5.07
N LEU A 276 -16.72 9.01 -5.72
CA LEU A 276 -16.09 8.06 -6.60
C LEU A 276 -15.51 7.00 -5.70
N HIS A 277 -16.22 5.87 -5.61
CA HIS A 277 -15.63 4.65 -5.08
C HIS A 277 -14.26 4.45 -5.75
N PRO A 278 -13.26 3.86 -5.06
CA PRO A 278 -11.90 3.62 -5.56
C PRO A 278 -11.79 2.78 -6.86
N THR A 279 -12.89 2.49 -7.53
CA THR A 279 -12.89 1.88 -8.86
C THR A 279 -12.38 2.87 -9.91
N PRO A 280 -11.26 2.56 -10.59
CA PRO A 280 -10.81 3.37 -11.70
C PRO A 280 -11.84 3.37 -12.82
N PRO A 281 -12.01 4.49 -13.55
CA PRO A 281 -12.83 4.48 -14.75
C PRO A 281 -12.21 3.52 -15.78
N TRP A 282 -13.05 2.67 -16.35
CA TRP A 282 -12.65 1.71 -17.38
C TRP A 282 -13.01 2.20 -18.77
N LYS A 283 -12.17 1.86 -19.75
CA LYS A 283 -12.46 2.15 -21.15
C LYS A 283 -13.09 0.93 -21.81
N LEU A 284 -14.31 1.08 -22.33
CA LEU A 284 -15.03 0.06 -23.09
C LEU A 284 -15.28 0.60 -24.51
N GLY A 285 -14.48 0.13 -25.47
CA GLY A 285 -14.45 0.70 -26.82
C GLY A 285 -14.05 2.18 -26.78
N ASP A 286 -14.89 3.05 -27.34
CA ASP A 286 -14.68 4.51 -27.34
C ASP A 286 -15.32 5.23 -26.14
N ARG A 287 -15.88 4.49 -25.18
CA ARG A 287 -16.57 5.04 -24.02
C ARG A 287 -15.82 4.76 -22.72
N TRP A 288 -16.04 5.62 -21.74
CA TRP A 288 -15.66 5.39 -20.36
C TRP A 288 -16.85 4.86 -19.57
N VAL A 289 -16.57 4.00 -18.60
CA VAL A 289 -17.53 3.46 -17.62
C VAL A 289 -16.91 3.63 -16.23
N PHE A 290 -17.68 4.09 -15.25
CA PHE A 290 -17.21 4.34 -13.89
C PHE A 290 -18.38 4.33 -12.90
N ALA A 291 -18.09 4.11 -11.61
CA ALA A 291 -19.08 4.24 -10.55
C ALA A 291 -19.11 5.68 -10.02
N ALA A 292 -20.32 6.22 -9.79
CA ALA A 292 -20.53 7.53 -9.16
C ALA A 292 -21.93 7.56 -8.52
N GLN A 293 -22.10 8.30 -7.41
CA GLN A 293 -23.42 8.51 -6.81
C GLN A 293 -24.31 9.41 -7.69
N THR A 294 -25.62 9.26 -7.55
CA THR A 294 -26.59 10.21 -8.10
C THR A 294 -26.90 11.29 -7.06
N GLY A 295 -26.74 12.56 -7.41
CA GLY A 295 -27.13 13.67 -6.53
C GLY A 295 -28.55 13.52 -5.97
N GLY A 296 -28.63 13.27 -4.66
CA GLY A 296 -29.84 13.01 -3.90
C GLY A 296 -29.49 12.50 -2.49
N PRO A 297 -30.46 12.35 -1.56
CA PRO A 297 -30.20 11.87 -0.20
C PRO A 297 -29.85 10.38 -0.11
N SER A 298 -29.85 9.65 -1.23
CA SER A 298 -29.44 8.24 -1.31
C SER A 298 -27.96 8.13 -1.65
N THR A 299 -27.23 7.34 -0.86
CA THR A 299 -25.82 6.96 -1.07
C THR A 299 -25.62 5.92 -2.19
N ASP A 300 -26.65 5.65 -3.00
CA ASP A 300 -26.63 4.57 -3.98
C ASP A 300 -25.68 4.91 -5.13
N GLN A 301 -24.63 4.10 -5.26
CA GLN A 301 -23.69 4.19 -6.36
C GLN A 301 -24.27 3.50 -7.59
N ILE A 302 -24.19 4.18 -8.74
CA ILE A 302 -24.59 3.58 -10.02
C ILE A 302 -23.44 3.68 -11.01
N LEU A 303 -23.54 2.87 -12.07
CA LEU A 303 -22.63 2.99 -13.20
C LEU A 303 -23.02 4.17 -14.08
N TRP A 304 -22.01 4.92 -14.49
CA TRP A 304 -22.08 6.00 -15.45
C TRP A 304 -21.29 5.66 -16.69
N THR A 305 -21.62 6.30 -17.81
CA THR A 305 -20.83 6.26 -19.04
C THR A 305 -20.59 7.64 -19.60
N ALA A 306 -19.41 7.84 -20.18
CA ALA A 306 -19.06 9.07 -20.89
C ALA A 306 -18.43 8.75 -22.26
N GLY A 307 -18.53 9.69 -23.19
CA GLY A 307 -17.88 9.60 -24.50
C GLY A 307 -16.35 9.78 -24.42
N PRO A 308 -15.66 9.80 -25.58
CA PRO A 308 -14.23 10.08 -25.64
C PRO A 308 -13.88 11.36 -24.87
N GLY A 309 -12.82 11.31 -24.06
CA GLY A 309 -12.39 12.43 -23.23
C GLY A 309 -13.30 12.77 -22.03
N PHE A 310 -14.18 11.84 -21.61
CA PHE A 310 -15.18 12.02 -20.54
C PHE A 310 -16.25 13.07 -20.85
N THR A 311 -16.65 13.17 -22.11
CA THR A 311 -17.71 14.11 -22.52
C THR A 311 -19.10 13.50 -22.32
N LYS A 312 -20.08 14.33 -21.94
CA LYS A 312 -21.50 13.93 -21.76
C LYS A 312 -21.69 12.74 -20.80
N PRO A 313 -21.25 12.85 -19.53
CA PRO A 313 -21.50 11.80 -18.54
C PRO A 313 -23.00 11.61 -18.33
N ALA A 314 -23.46 10.36 -18.33
CA ALA A 314 -24.84 9.99 -18.01
C ALA A 314 -24.88 8.64 -17.29
N PRO A 315 -25.90 8.36 -16.47
CA PRO A 315 -26.15 7.03 -15.94
C PRO A 315 -26.13 5.98 -17.06
N LEU A 316 -25.44 4.87 -16.84
CA LEU A 316 -25.42 3.74 -17.75
C LEU A 316 -26.82 3.11 -17.76
N THR A 317 -27.46 3.12 -18.93
CA THR A 317 -28.81 2.59 -19.14
C THR A 317 -28.83 1.64 -20.33
N GLY A 318 -29.88 0.82 -20.47
CA GLY A 318 -30.07 -0.04 -21.64
C GLY A 318 -29.23 -1.32 -21.68
N CYS A 319 -28.66 -1.76 -20.55
CA CYS A 319 -27.95 -3.03 -20.47
C CYS A 319 -28.91 -4.23 -20.61
N ARG A 320 -28.58 -5.18 -21.48
CA ARG A 320 -29.39 -6.39 -21.70
C ARG A 320 -29.36 -7.27 -20.43
N GLY A 321 -30.48 -7.36 -19.73
CA GLY A 321 -30.59 -8.08 -18.44
C GLY A 321 -30.47 -7.19 -17.21
N GLY A 322 -30.49 -5.86 -17.37
CA GLY A 322 -30.22 -4.90 -16.29
C GLY A 322 -28.75 -4.52 -16.26
N CYS A 323 -28.45 -3.28 -15.87
CA CYS A 323 -27.05 -2.89 -15.68
C CYS A 323 -26.54 -3.50 -14.39
N PRO A 324 -25.31 -4.05 -14.38
CA PRO A 324 -24.75 -4.65 -13.17
C PRO A 324 -24.64 -3.62 -12.06
N ASP A 325 -24.89 -4.04 -10.82
CA ASP A 325 -24.57 -3.25 -9.64
C ASP A 325 -23.05 -3.03 -9.58
N VAL A 326 -22.61 -1.85 -9.13
CA VAL A 326 -21.20 -1.52 -8.88
C VAL A 326 -20.54 -2.61 -8.02
N LEU A 327 -21.24 -3.10 -7.00
CA LEU A 327 -20.74 -4.17 -6.11
C LEU A 327 -20.47 -5.49 -6.84
N SER A 328 -21.18 -5.76 -7.94
CA SER A 328 -20.98 -6.97 -8.74
C SER A 328 -19.76 -6.91 -9.67
N LEU A 329 -19.24 -5.70 -9.94
CA LEU A 329 -18.02 -5.49 -10.74
C LEU A 329 -16.75 -5.51 -9.89
N LEU A 330 -16.89 -5.28 -8.59
CA LEU A 330 -15.83 -5.34 -7.57
C LEU A 330 -15.48 -6.77 -7.15
N GLY A 331 -15.34 -7.70 -8.10
CA GLY A 331 -14.82 -9.04 -7.80
C GLY A 331 -13.61 -8.97 -6.86
N PRO A 332 -13.41 -9.95 -5.96
CA PRO A 332 -12.53 -9.82 -4.80
C PRO A 332 -11.21 -9.17 -5.18
N VAL A 333 -10.89 -8.04 -4.54
CA VAL A 333 -9.61 -7.34 -4.74
C VAL A 333 -8.51 -8.38 -4.52
N PRO A 334 -7.61 -8.62 -5.51
CA PRO A 334 -6.48 -9.48 -5.30
C PRO A 334 -5.65 -8.92 -4.13
N GLY A 335 -5.74 -9.56 -2.96
CA GLY A 335 -4.98 -9.18 -1.76
C GLY A 335 -5.72 -8.39 -0.68
N ALA A 336 -7.04 -8.16 -0.77
CA ALA A 336 -7.82 -7.74 0.40
C ALA A 336 -8.54 -8.96 0.99
N SER A 337 -8.03 -9.48 2.11
CA SER A 337 -8.78 -10.42 2.95
C SER A 337 -9.71 -9.63 3.88
N PRO A 338 -10.86 -10.23 4.28
CA PRO A 338 -11.94 -9.54 4.98
C PRO A 338 -11.58 -9.02 6.37
#